data_AF-A0A0T7BQC9-F1
#
_entry.id   AF-A0A0T7BQC9-F1
#
_cell.length_a   1.000
_cell.length_b   1.000
_cell.length_c   1.000
_cell.angle_alpha   90.00
_cell.angle_beta   90.00
_cell.angle_gamma   90.00
#
_symmetry.space_group_name_H-M   'P 1'
#
loop_
_entity.id
_entity.type
_entity.pdbx_description
1 polymer ?
#
loop_
_entity_poly.entity_id
_entity_poly.type
_entity_poly.pdbx_seq_one_letter_code
_entity_poly.pdbx_strand_id
1 'polypeptide(L)'
;MDKDQYQKLTQQLNRCGLSWHHARTTIFIQKVCNRYLQLTPFTPESLPPKAAKHLEAILDNYEAVNEHLRRIQSNWDDPLIKSFFRQHAKNNQLTLAQWRELKNYLFEYIAF
;
A
#
# COMPACT_ATOMS: atom_id res chain seq x y z
N MET A 1 -3.35 -16.45 -8.71
CA MET A 1 -3.67 -15.20 -9.45
C MET A 1 -3.54 -15.47 -10.94
N ASP A 2 -4.31 -14.83 -11.81
CA ASP A 2 -4.12 -14.94 -13.26
C ASP A 2 -2.98 -14.02 -13.78
N LYS A 3 -2.53 -14.26 -15.02
CA LYS A 3 -1.37 -13.57 -15.60
C LYS A 3 -1.61 -12.05 -15.76
N ASP A 4 -2.84 -11.65 -16.07
CA ASP A 4 -3.18 -10.25 -16.31
C ASP A 4 -3.19 -9.46 -15.00
N GLN A 5 -3.77 -10.03 -13.94
CA GLN A 5 -3.76 -9.46 -12.59
C GLN A 5 -2.33 -9.34 -12.05
N TYR A 6 -1.46 -10.33 -12.31
CA TYR A 6 -0.04 -10.26 -11.94
C TYR A 6 0.68 -9.11 -12.66
N GLN A 7 0.50 -8.97 -13.97
CA GLN A 7 1.13 -7.90 -14.73
C GLN A 7 0.65 -6.52 -14.27
N LYS A 8 -0.66 -6.36 -14.01
CA LYS A 8 -1.23 -5.12 -13.48
C LYS A 8 -0.60 -4.73 -12.14
N LEU A 9 -0.54 -5.66 -11.17
CA LEU A 9 0.06 -5.41 -9.87
C LEU A 9 1.56 -5.09 -9.96
N THR A 10 2.27 -5.76 -10.87
CA THR A 10 3.68 -5.49 -11.14
C THR A 10 3.88 -4.05 -11.63
N GLN A 11 3.04 -3.60 -12.56
CA GLN A 11 3.09 -2.22 -13.05
C GLN A 11 2.79 -1.19 -11.94
N GLN A 12 1.78 -1.46 -11.11
CA GLN A 12 1.43 -0.57 -9.99
C GLN A 12 2.54 -0.49 -8.94
N LEU A 13 3.16 -1.64 -8.60
CA LEU A 13 4.32 -1.68 -7.72
C LEU A 13 5.45 -0.80 -8.28
N ASN A 14 5.76 -0.94 -9.57
CA ASN A 14 6.80 -0.14 -10.21
C ASN A 14 6.50 1.36 -10.18
N ARG A 15 5.23 1.78 -10.40
CA ARG A 15 4.81 3.19 -10.27
C ARG A 15 5.00 3.74 -8.85
N CYS A 16 4.81 2.88 -7.86
CA CYS A 16 5.05 3.20 -6.44
C CYS A 16 6.54 3.17 -6.05
N GLY A 17 7.45 2.85 -6.98
CA GLY A 17 8.88 2.65 -6.67
C GLY A 17 9.13 1.39 -5.84
N LEU A 18 8.21 0.43 -5.89
CA LEU A 18 8.25 -0.84 -5.18
C LEU A 18 8.49 -1.98 -6.18
N SER A 19 8.94 -3.12 -5.67
CA SER A 19 9.01 -4.37 -6.42
C SER A 19 8.54 -5.52 -5.55
N TRP A 20 8.23 -6.66 -6.16
CA TRP A 20 7.84 -7.88 -5.43
C TRP A 20 8.87 -8.34 -4.40
N HIS A 21 10.14 -8.01 -4.59
CA HIS A 21 11.25 -8.38 -3.72
C HIS A 21 11.68 -7.27 -2.75
N HIS A 22 11.10 -6.08 -2.85
CA HIS A 22 11.40 -4.99 -1.94
C HIS A 22 10.97 -5.38 -0.51
N ALA A 23 11.86 -5.26 0.48
CA ALA A 23 11.63 -5.78 1.83
C ALA A 23 10.28 -5.36 2.44
N ARG A 24 9.87 -4.09 2.27
CA ARG A 24 8.57 -3.60 2.75
C ARG A 24 7.39 -4.27 2.04
N THR A 25 7.52 -4.46 0.73
CA THR A 25 6.51 -5.10 -0.12
C THR A 25 6.38 -6.58 0.23
N THR A 26 7.50 -7.29 0.34
CA THR A 26 7.55 -8.71 0.73
C THR A 26 6.93 -8.93 2.11
N ILE A 27 7.29 -8.13 3.12
CA ILE A 27 6.72 -8.24 4.48
C ILE A 27 5.22 -7.92 4.47
N PHE A 28 4.81 -6.89 3.74
CA PHE A 28 3.41 -6.53 3.62
C PHE A 28 2.60 -7.67 2.99
N ILE A 29 3.05 -8.19 1.84
CA ILE A 29 2.36 -9.27 1.13
C ILE A 29 2.36 -10.55 1.95
N GLN A 30 3.47 -10.92 2.59
CA GLN A 30 3.52 -12.08 3.48
C GLN A 30 2.51 -11.96 4.61
N LYS A 31 2.31 -10.77 5.21
CA LYS A 31 1.28 -10.58 6.25
C LYS A 31 -0.13 -10.68 5.69
N VAL A 32 -0.39 -10.12 4.51
CA VAL A 32 -1.68 -10.28 3.81
C VAL A 32 -1.93 -11.78 3.55
N CYS A 33 -0.98 -12.47 2.93
CA CYS A 33 -1.03 -13.91 2.69
C CYS A 33 -1.23 -14.72 3.98
N ASN A 34 -0.46 -14.45 5.03
CA ASN A 34 -0.55 -15.13 6.32
C ASN A 34 -1.94 -14.94 6.96
N ARG A 35 -2.52 -13.73 6.84
CA ARG A 35 -3.86 -13.42 7.34
C ARG A 35 -4.97 -14.12 6.54
N TYR A 36 -4.73 -14.41 5.26
CA TYR A 36 -5.71 -15.06 4.39
C TYR A 36 -5.53 -16.58 4.26
N LEU A 37 -4.33 -17.15 4.50
CA LEU A 37 -4.04 -18.54 4.15
C LEU A 37 -3.08 -19.33 5.04
N GLN A 38 -2.46 -18.79 6.10
CA GLN A 38 -1.52 -19.54 6.96
C GLN A 38 -0.52 -20.46 6.21
N LEU A 39 0.05 -20.06 5.05
CA LEU A 39 0.85 -21.01 4.25
C LEU A 39 2.06 -20.37 3.55
N THR A 40 3.16 -21.14 3.64
CA THR A 40 4.36 -21.27 2.77
C THR A 40 5.13 -20.00 2.38
N PRO A 41 6.42 -20.13 2.01
CA PRO A 41 7.20 -18.99 1.50
C PRO A 41 6.47 -18.34 0.31
N PHE A 42 6.30 -17.02 0.39
CA PHE A 42 5.61 -16.20 -0.61
C PHE A 42 6.23 -16.38 -2.01
N THR A 43 5.39 -16.69 -2.99
CA THR A 43 5.69 -16.47 -4.41
C THR A 43 4.62 -15.57 -5.03
N PRO A 44 5.00 -14.55 -5.83
CA PRO A 44 4.03 -13.62 -6.41
C PRO A 44 2.90 -14.30 -7.20
N GLU A 45 3.22 -15.36 -7.93
CA GLU A 45 2.30 -16.10 -8.79
C GLU A 45 1.26 -16.91 -7.98
N SER A 46 1.63 -17.34 -6.77
CA SER A 46 0.74 -18.07 -5.87
C SER A 46 -0.16 -17.17 -5.02
N LEU A 47 -0.12 -15.85 -5.23
CA LEU A 47 -0.95 -14.92 -4.47
C LEU A 47 -2.45 -15.27 -4.66
N PRO A 48 -3.19 -15.49 -3.57
CA PRO A 48 -4.61 -15.81 -3.64
C PRO A 48 -5.41 -14.63 -4.22
N PRO A 49 -6.48 -14.85 -5.00
CA PRO A 49 -7.25 -13.76 -5.60
C PRO A 49 -7.77 -12.72 -4.59
N LYS A 50 -8.15 -13.15 -3.38
CA LYS A 50 -8.58 -12.24 -2.30
C LYS A 50 -7.41 -11.38 -1.78
N ALA A 51 -6.24 -11.98 -1.60
CA ALA A 51 -5.03 -11.27 -1.19
C ALA A 51 -4.55 -10.29 -2.29
N ALA A 52 -4.63 -10.70 -3.56
CA ALA A 52 -4.32 -9.86 -4.71
C ALA A 52 -5.21 -8.61 -4.78
N LYS A 53 -6.54 -8.78 -4.63
CA LYS A 53 -7.48 -7.63 -4.55
C LYS A 53 -7.19 -6.70 -3.37
N HIS A 54 -6.79 -7.26 -2.24
CA HIS A 54 -6.45 -6.45 -1.06
C HIS A 54 -5.16 -5.66 -1.26
N LEU A 55 -4.13 -6.29 -1.85
CA LEU A 55 -2.89 -5.63 -2.24
C LEU A 55 -3.14 -4.51 -3.25
N GLU A 56 -3.94 -4.77 -4.28
CA GLU A 56 -4.36 -3.79 -5.29
C GLU A 56 -4.98 -2.56 -4.63
N ALA A 57 -5.96 -2.74 -3.75
CA ALA A 57 -6.61 -1.64 -3.06
C ALA A 57 -5.66 -0.81 -2.18
N ILE A 58 -4.62 -1.42 -1.61
CA ILE A 58 -3.62 -0.70 -0.81
C ILE A 58 -2.66 0.07 -1.70
N LEU A 59 -2.22 -0.52 -2.82
CA LEU A 59 -1.39 0.17 -3.80
C LEU A 59 -2.12 1.36 -4.43
N ASP A 60 -3.42 1.24 -4.72
CA ASP A 60 -4.23 2.35 -5.22
C ASP A 60 -4.26 3.54 -4.24
N ASN A 61 -4.42 3.26 -2.94
CA ASN A 61 -4.40 4.34 -1.94
C ASN A 61 -2.98 4.91 -1.75
N TYR A 62 -1.94 4.07 -1.83
CA TYR A 62 -0.55 4.54 -1.77
C TYR A 62 -0.22 5.47 -2.95
N GLU A 63 -0.58 5.07 -4.17
CA GLU A 63 -0.36 5.86 -5.39
C GLU A 63 -1.09 7.20 -5.29
N ALA A 64 -2.36 7.21 -4.86
CA ALA A 64 -3.13 8.42 -4.66
C ALA A 64 -2.49 9.36 -3.61
N VAL A 65 -2.08 8.81 -2.45
CA VAL A 65 -1.38 9.60 -1.42
C VAL A 65 -0.07 10.17 -1.97
N ASN A 66 0.70 9.38 -2.71
CA ASN A 66 1.97 9.82 -3.29
C ASN A 66 1.77 10.93 -4.33
N GLU A 67 0.71 10.84 -5.13
CA GLU A 67 0.32 11.91 -6.06
C GLU A 67 -0.07 13.19 -5.31
N HIS A 68 -0.83 13.08 -4.22
CA HIS A 68 -1.16 14.23 -3.38
C HIS A 68 0.06 14.89 -2.77
N LEU A 69 0.96 14.11 -2.18
CA LEU A 69 2.21 14.61 -1.64
C LEU A 69 3.01 15.38 -2.69
N ARG A 70 3.10 14.87 -3.92
CA ARG A 70 3.75 15.59 -5.03
C ARG A 70 3.06 16.92 -5.34
N ARG A 71 1.73 16.97 -5.36
CA ARG A 71 0.97 18.20 -5.63
C ARG A 71 1.21 19.27 -4.58
N ILE A 72 1.29 18.90 -3.31
CA ILE A 72 1.60 19.82 -2.20
C ILE A 72 3.10 20.02 -1.95
N GLN A 73 3.96 19.54 -2.86
CA GLN A 73 5.42 19.62 -2.74
C GLN A 73 5.97 19.03 -1.42
N SER A 74 5.29 18.01 -0.90
CA SER A 74 5.64 17.28 0.32
C SER A 74 6.11 15.86 -0.02
N ASN A 75 6.42 15.06 1.01
CA ASN A 75 6.91 13.70 0.90
C ASN A 75 6.47 12.85 2.11
N TRP A 76 6.88 11.58 2.12
CA TRP A 76 6.53 10.65 3.21
C TRP A 76 7.19 10.98 4.56
N ASP A 77 8.19 11.87 4.55
CA ASP A 77 8.88 12.33 5.75
C ASP A 77 8.22 13.56 6.40
N ASP A 78 7.15 14.08 5.79
CA ASP A 78 6.39 15.20 6.30
C ASP A 78 5.88 14.94 7.73
N PRO A 79 5.99 15.92 8.65
CA PRO A 79 5.51 15.79 10.02
C PRO A 79 4.04 15.36 10.13
N LEU A 80 3.17 15.81 9.21
CA LEU A 80 1.75 15.43 9.18
C LEU A 80 1.58 13.94 8.91
N ILE A 81 2.29 13.42 7.92
CA ILE A 81 2.30 11.99 7.59
C ILE A 81 2.84 11.17 8.75
N LYS A 82 3.99 11.59 9.31
CA LYS A 82 4.59 10.92 10.46
C LYS A 82 3.65 10.92 11.68
N SER A 83 2.94 12.02 11.92
CA SER A 83 1.96 12.14 13.00
C SER A 83 0.79 11.18 12.79
N PHE A 84 0.22 11.14 11.57
CA PHE A 84 -0.86 10.21 11.23
C PHE A 84 -0.45 8.75 11.46
N PHE A 85 0.75 8.37 11.01
CA PHE A 85 1.27 7.02 11.25
C PHE A 85 1.47 6.73 12.75
N ARG A 86 1.93 7.69 13.55
CA ARG A 86 2.06 7.49 15.00
C ARG A 86 0.72 7.29 15.70
N GLN A 87 -0.34 7.96 15.24
CA GLN A 87 -1.66 7.90 15.85
C GLN A 87 -2.43 6.64 15.44
N HIS A 88 -2.34 6.25 14.17
CA HIS A 88 -3.20 5.21 13.60
C HIS A 88 -2.45 3.90 13.32
N ALA A 89 -1.16 3.95 13.02
CA ALA A 89 -0.45 2.77 12.54
C ALA A 89 -0.01 1.87 13.71
N LYS A 90 -0.32 0.57 13.61
CA LYS A 90 0.30 -0.44 14.48
C LYS A 90 1.51 -1.03 13.78
N ASN A 91 2.68 -0.98 14.41
CA ASN A 91 3.95 -1.43 13.81
C ASN A 91 4.27 -0.74 12.46
N ASN A 92 4.01 0.57 12.34
CA ASN A 92 4.14 1.36 11.09
C ASN A 92 3.27 0.84 9.93
N GLN A 93 2.13 0.22 10.23
CA GLN A 93 1.18 -0.28 9.23
C GLN A 93 -0.22 0.29 9.45
N LEU A 94 -0.79 0.83 8.37
CA LEU A 94 -2.17 1.25 8.28
C LEU A 94 -3.03 0.10 7.73
N THR A 95 -4.22 -0.06 8.29
CA THR A 95 -5.28 -0.87 7.68
C THR A 95 -5.80 -0.21 6.40
N LEU A 96 -6.55 -0.94 5.56
CA LEU A 96 -7.16 -0.35 4.37
C LEU A 96 -8.09 0.83 4.70
N ALA A 97 -8.81 0.79 5.83
CA ALA A 97 -9.63 1.91 6.27
C ALA A 97 -8.78 3.15 6.60
N GLN A 98 -7.69 2.96 7.33
CA GLN A 98 -6.77 4.04 7.69
C GLN A 98 -5.98 4.59 6.49
N TRP A 99 -5.72 3.76 5.47
CA TRP A 99 -5.18 4.22 4.19
C TRP A 99 -6.16 5.16 3.47
N ARG A 100 -7.46 4.85 3.51
CA ARG A 100 -8.49 5.71 2.95
C ARG A 100 -8.64 7.00 3.75
N GLU A 101 -8.56 6.92 5.07
CA GLU A 101 -8.57 8.10 5.95
C GLU A 101 -7.39 9.02 5.66
N LEU A 102 -6.16 8.49 5.57
CA LEU A 102 -4.98 9.30 5.21
C LEU A 102 -5.14 9.98 3.86
N LYS A 103 -5.64 9.24 2.86
CA LYS A 103 -5.91 9.79 1.55
C LYS A 103 -6.89 10.96 1.64
N ASN A 104 -8.02 10.78 2.31
CA ASN A 104 -9.04 11.83 2.47
C ASN A 104 -8.50 13.03 3.25
N TYR A 105 -7.74 12.79 4.32
CA TYR A 105 -7.10 13.81 5.14
C TYR A 105 -6.18 14.71 4.30
N LEU A 106 -5.39 14.14 3.39
CA LEU A 106 -4.54 14.90 2.48
C LEU A 106 -5.32 15.62 1.37
N PHE A 107 -6.42 15.04 0.89
CA PHE A 107 -7.32 15.71 -0.06
C PHE A 107 -7.93 16.97 0.55
N GLU A 108 -8.41 16.90 1.79
CA GLU A 108 -9.01 18.03 2.50
C GLU A 108 -7.98 19.12 2.82
N TYR A 109 -6.72 18.74 3.09
CA TYR A 109 -5.63 19.69 3.33
C TYR A 109 -5.29 20.57 2.12
N ILE A 110 -5.67 20.17 0.90
CA ILE A 110 -5.46 20.94 -0.34
C ILE A 110 -6.59 21.96 -0.59
N ALA A 111 -7.70 21.89 0.16
CA ALA A 111 -8.85 22.77 -0.03
C ALA A 111 -8.70 24.17 0.62
N PHE A 112 -7.52 24.49 1.17
CA PHE A 112 -7.14 25.78 1.74
C PHE A 112 -5.84 26.28 1.12
#